data_AF-A0A3S1QMJ5-F1
#
_entry.id   AF-A0A3S1QMJ5-F1
#
_cell.length_a   1.000
_cell.length_b   1.000
_cell.length_c   1.000
_cell.angle_alpha   90.00
_cell.angle_beta   90.00
_cell.angle_gamma   90.00
#
_symmetry.space_group_name_H-M   'P 1'
#
loop_
_entity.id
_entity.type
_entity.pdbx_description
1 polymer ?
#
loop_
_entity_poly.entity_id
_entity_poly.type
_entity_poly.pdbx_seq_one_letter_code
_entity_poly.pdbx_strand_id
1 'polypeptide(L)'
;MITVKLPQKTEKLLADMAKASGRTTDQVAVDAILEAIEDWQDARIAEERVRNDDGVRIPLEEMVRQLELRERDERSNKPAAE
;
A
#
# COMPACT_ATOMS: atom_id res chain seq x y z
N MET A 1 18.56 -1.42 16.06
CA MET A 1 19.45 -0.54 15.26
C MET A 1 20.17 -1.42 14.26
N ILE A 2 19.96 -1.18 12.96
CA ILE A 2 20.63 -1.90 11.88
C ILE A 2 21.64 -0.92 11.27
N THR A 3 22.87 -1.37 11.03
CA THR A 3 23.89 -0.58 10.33
C THR A 3 24.12 -1.18 8.97
N VAL A 4 23.95 -0.37 7.92
CA VAL A 4 24.09 -0.80 6.53
C VAL A 4 25.04 0.16 5.83
N LYS A 5 25.96 -0.37 5.02
CA LYS A 5 26.82 0.46 4.19
C LYS A 5 26.07 0.81 2.91
N LEU A 6 25.74 2.07 2.73
CA LEU A 6 25.02 2.54 1.57
C LEU A 6 25.99 2.96 0.46
N PRO A 7 25.65 2.74 -0.83
CA PRO A 7 26.36 3.38 -1.93
C PRO A 7 26.24 4.90 -1.84
N GLN A 8 27.30 5.62 -2.23
CA GLN A 8 27.36 7.09 -2.16
C GLN A 8 26.20 7.78 -2.89
N LYS A 9 25.69 7.17 -3.97
CA LYS A 9 24.50 7.64 -4.69
C LYS A 9 23.24 7.60 -3.82
N THR A 10 23.06 6.54 -3.05
CA THR A 10 21.91 6.37 -2.14
C THR A 10 21.98 7.34 -0.98
N GLU A 11 23.16 7.53 -0.40
CA GLU A 11 23.38 8.53 0.66
C GLU A 11 23.01 9.94 0.20
N LYS A 12 23.45 10.31 -1.02
CA LYS A 12 23.10 11.60 -1.61
C LYS A 12 21.59 11.74 -1.83
N LEU A 13 20.94 10.71 -2.36
CA LEU A 13 19.49 10.74 -2.61
C LEU A 13 18.70 10.93 -1.31
N LEU A 14 19.06 10.18 -0.25
CA LEU A 14 18.41 10.32 1.05
C LEU A 14 18.61 11.73 1.63
N ALA A 15 19.81 12.31 1.50
CA ALA A 15 20.07 13.66 1.97
C ALA A 15 19.27 14.73 1.19
N ASP A 16 19.18 14.59 -0.14
CA ASP A 16 18.42 15.50 -1.00
C ASP A 16 16.92 15.44 -0.67
N MET A 17 16.37 14.23 -0.47
CA MET A 17 14.98 14.03 -0.08
C MET A 17 14.69 14.58 1.32
N ALA A 18 15.55 14.26 2.31
CA ALA A 18 15.42 14.76 3.67
C ALA A 18 15.38 16.29 3.71
N LYS A 19 16.28 16.95 2.96
CA LYS A 19 16.31 18.40 2.82
C LYS A 19 15.04 18.95 2.18
N ALA A 20 14.55 18.33 1.11
CA ALA A 20 13.35 18.78 0.41
C ALA A 20 12.07 18.62 1.25
N SER A 21 11.99 17.58 2.09
CA SER A 21 10.81 17.29 2.92
C SER A 21 10.88 17.90 4.32
N GLY A 22 12.00 18.51 4.73
CA GLY A 22 12.21 18.98 6.11
C GLY A 22 12.28 17.85 7.14
N ARG A 23 12.74 16.66 6.74
CA ARG A 23 12.83 15.44 7.57
C ARG A 23 14.30 15.07 7.79
N THR A 24 14.57 14.13 8.70
CA THR A 24 15.93 13.57 8.83
C THR A 24 16.18 12.45 7.83
N THR A 25 17.44 12.20 7.49
CA THR A 25 17.85 11.09 6.63
C THR A 25 17.35 9.75 7.17
N ASP A 26 17.38 9.55 8.50
CA ASP A 26 16.90 8.34 9.15
C ASP A 26 15.38 8.15 8.96
N GLN A 27 14.59 9.21 9.08
CA GLN A 27 13.14 9.16 8.85
C GLN A 27 12.83 8.76 7.40
N VAL A 28 13.52 9.38 6.43
CA VAL A 28 13.33 9.06 5.01
C VAL A 28 13.76 7.62 4.73
N ALA A 29 14.86 7.17 5.31
CA ALA A 29 15.34 5.80 5.13
C ALA A 29 14.38 4.76 5.72
N VAL A 30 13.86 5.00 6.93
CA VAL A 30 12.88 4.11 7.57
C VAL A 30 11.60 4.01 6.74
N ASP A 31 11.06 5.14 6.29
CA ASP A 31 9.85 5.15 5.47
C ASP A 31 10.07 4.42 4.15
N ALA A 32 11.19 4.67 3.46
CA ALA A 32 11.50 4.00 2.19
C ALA A 32 11.65 2.48 2.35
N ILE A 33 12.21 2.01 3.49
CA ILE A 33 12.30 0.58 3.80
C ILE A 33 10.90 0.01 4.08
N LEU A 34 10.07 0.72 4.83
CA LEU A 34 8.73 0.27 5.16
C LEU A 34 7.87 0.15 3.90
N GLU A 35 7.86 1.18 3.06
CA GLU A 35 7.15 1.20 1.77
C GLU A 35 7.57 0.01 0.88
N ALA A 36 8.87 -0.24 0.74
CA ALA A 36 9.36 -1.39 -0.03
C ALA A 36 8.91 -2.74 0.55
N ILE A 37 8.85 -2.88 1.87
CA ILE A 37 8.36 -4.09 2.54
C ILE A 37 6.85 -4.26 2.31
N GLU A 38 6.08 -3.18 2.39
CA GLU A 38 4.62 -3.19 2.14
C GLU A 38 4.33 -3.59 0.69
N ASP A 39 5.04 -2.99 -0.28
CA ASP A 39 4.94 -3.36 -1.70
C ASP A 39 5.21 -4.86 -1.93
N TRP A 40 6.22 -5.43 -1.29
CA TRP A 40 6.51 -6.86 -1.41
C TRP A 40 5.43 -7.74 -0.80
N GLN A 41 4.82 -7.30 0.31
CA GLN A 41 3.72 -8.02 0.92
C GLN A 41 2.47 -7.98 0.05
N ASP A 42 2.14 -6.82 -0.50
CA ASP A 42 1.00 -6.63 -1.40
C ASP A 42 1.15 -7.46 -2.67
N ALA A 43 2.33 -7.44 -3.28
CA ALA A 43 2.65 -8.27 -4.44
C ALA A 43 2.46 -9.77 -4.12
N ARG A 44 2.98 -10.24 -2.98
CA ARG A 44 2.83 -11.63 -2.56
C ARG A 44 1.36 -12.02 -2.34
N ILE A 45 0.57 -11.17 -1.70
CA ILE A 45 -0.87 -11.41 -1.48
C ILE A 45 -1.61 -11.47 -2.82
N ALA A 46 -1.29 -10.56 -3.75
CA ALA A 46 -1.87 -10.56 -5.08
C ALA A 46 -1.52 -11.85 -5.84
N GLU A 47 -0.26 -12.29 -5.80
CA GLU A 47 0.18 -13.56 -6.40
C GLU A 47 -0.54 -14.77 -5.78
N GLU A 48 -0.72 -14.79 -4.46
CA GLU A 48 -1.44 -15.86 -3.78
C GLU A 48 -2.92 -15.89 -4.20
N ARG A 49 -3.57 -14.73 -4.31
CA ARG A 49 -4.95 -14.63 -4.81
C ARG A 49 -5.07 -15.15 -6.24
N VAL A 50 -4.13 -14.81 -7.12
CA VAL A 50 -4.11 -15.31 -8.50
C VAL A 50 -3.85 -16.82 -8.53
N ARG A 51 -2.96 -17.33 -7.68
CA ARG A 51 -2.65 -18.76 -7.59
C ARG A 51 -3.84 -19.61 -7.14
N ASN A 52 -4.65 -19.05 -6.23
CA ASN A 52 -5.83 -19.70 -5.67
C ASN A 52 -7.14 -19.23 -6.33
N ASP A 53 -7.05 -18.52 -7.45
CA ASP A 53 -8.19 -18.01 -8.20
C ASP A 53 -9.03 -19.18 -8.76
N ASP A 54 -10.35 -19.12 -8.56
CA ASP A 54 -11.29 -20.17 -9.02
C ASP A 54 -11.63 -20.06 -10.51
N GLY A 55 -11.08 -19.04 -11.19
CA GLY A 55 -11.26 -18.79 -12.62
C GLY A 55 -12.59 -18.13 -12.96
N VAL A 56 -13.48 -17.88 -11.98
CA VAL A 56 -14.75 -17.20 -12.21
C VAL A 56 -14.48 -15.75 -12.55
N ARG A 57 -15.16 -15.25 -13.59
CA ARG A 57 -15.10 -13.85 -14.01
C ARG A 57 -16.49 -13.26 -13.96
N ILE A 58 -16.61 -12.08 -13.39
CA ILE A 58 -17.84 -11.30 -13.37
C ILE A 58 -17.74 -10.19 -14.42
N PRO A 59 -18.79 -9.96 -15.24
CA PRO A 59 -18.85 -8.79 -16.11
C PRO A 59 -18.69 -7.49 -15.31
N LEU A 60 -18.11 -6.45 -15.92
CA LEU A 60 -17.83 -5.20 -15.22
C LEU A 60 -19.12 -4.56 -14.69
N GLU A 61 -20.19 -4.60 -15.48
CA GLU A 61 -21.51 -4.08 -15.12
C GLU A 61 -22.08 -4.78 -13.89
N GLU A 62 -21.86 -6.10 -13.78
CA GLU A 62 -22.25 -6.91 -12.63
C GLU A 62 -21.44 -6.54 -11.38
N MET A 63 -20.13 -6.38 -11.52
CA MET A 63 -19.24 -5.95 -10.43
C MET A 63 -19.66 -4.58 -9.88
N VAL A 64 -19.90 -3.60 -10.77
CA VAL A 64 -20.32 -2.25 -10.37
C VAL A 64 -21.63 -2.31 -9.59
N ARG A 65 -22.62 -3.06 -10.09
CA ARG A 65 -23.90 -3.23 -9.39
C ARG A 65 -23.72 -3.83 -7.99
N GLN A 66 -22.85 -4.83 -7.84
CA GLN A 66 -22.57 -5.44 -6.54
C GLN A 66 -21.90 -4.45 -5.56
N LEU A 67 -20.98 -3.62 -6.05
CA LEU A 67 -20.34 -2.58 -5.24
C LEU A 67 -21.35 -1.53 -4.77
N GLU A 68 -22.21 -1.03 -5.66
CA GLU A 68 -23.24 -0.05 -5.31
C GLU A 68 -24.22 -0.58 -4.24
N LEU A 69 -24.61 -1.86 -4.36
CA LEU A 69 -25.47 -2.51 -3.36
C LEU A 69 -24.77 -2.61 -2.01
N ARG A 70 -23.51 -3.04 -1.99
CA ARG A 70 -22.73 -3.13 -0.76
C ARG A 70 -22.55 -1.78 -0.09
N GLU A 71 -22.21 -0.73 -0.84
CA GLU A 71 -22.08 0.61 -0.30
C GLU A 71 -23.41 1.14 0.28
N ARG A 72 -24.53 0.83 -0.37
CA ARG A 72 -25.85 1.18 0.13
C ARG A 72 -26.11 0.50 1.48
N ASP A 73 -25.82 -0.78 1.58
CA ASP A 73 -26.02 -1.56 2.81
C ASP A 73 -25.12 -1.06 3.95
N GLU A 74 -23.85 -0.75 3.66
CA GLU A 74 -22.92 -0.16 4.64
C GLU A 74 -23.39 1.21 5.13
N ARG A 75 -23.99 2.03 4.26
CA ARG A 75 -24.60 3.32 4.65
C ARG A 75 -25.87 3.14 5.48
N SER A 76 -26.70 2.15 5.14
CA SER A 76 -27.95 1.85 5.87
C SER A 76 -27.70 1.26 7.26
N ASN A 77 -26.57 0.56 7.45
CA ASN A 77 -26.18 -0.03 8.73
C ASN A 77 -25.31 0.88 9.61
N LYS A 78 -24.97 2.10 9.17
CA LYS A 78 -24.19 3.03 9.98
C LYS A 78 -25.09 3.58 11.11
N PRO A 79 -24.80 3.32 12.39
CA PRO A 79 -25.59 3.92 13.47
C PRO A 79 -25.46 5.44 13.42
N ALA A 80 -26.56 6.15 13.73
CA ALA A 80 -26.50 7.59 13.94
C ALA A 80 -25.43 7.86 15.01
N ALA A 81 -24.46 8.71 14.68
CA ALA A 81 -23.43 9.11 15.63
C ALA A 81 -24.12 9.74 16.86
N GLU A 82 -23.87 9.17 18.04
CA GLU A 82 -24.19 9.78 19.34
C GLU A 82 -23.25 10.96 19.64
#